data_AF-A0A940UJK0-F1
#
_entry.id   AF-A0A940UJK0-F1
#
_cell.length_a   1.000
_cell.length_b   1.000
_cell.length_c   1.000
_cell.angle_alpha   90.00
_cell.angle_beta   90.00
_cell.angle_gamma   90.00
#
_symmetry.space_group_name_H-M   'P 1'
#
loop_
_entity.id
_entity.type
_entity.pdbx_description
1 polymer ?
#
loop_
_entity_poly.entity_id
_entity_poly.type
_entity_poly.pdbx_seq_one_letter_code
_entity_poly.pdbx_strand_id
1 'polypeptide(L)'
;MADKGMPKKSQDAFLQFLKKKRKEVSKRQVHEERAYQAPIELKFGERPQAAKTAKTAKTGVSQWKLVFTAFLFLILVCGALLFMYLRERLKTDELMRVVAQTEKEISSIADDVPRQTIRNTQTALAETQQKLKLTLADRPKEAKPAAPDKPPVTADGKPAPTRVQAKVPPPAPAQEKAAPAQEKIVPSAPVEPAADKPSTPTPGGVSQAEKAELKAASLVTPAGQVLFPFIHVDSGERVILVEKNTKTLFVLRSVQGKLTLAKSYPCLVGKNIKDKEKTGDMATPEGIYYLVEFVPPSKLSEIYGMGAFVLNYPDFLDKKEGKTGDGVWLHGHDPKKRLEEVQSSKGCVVMSNDHLRELSTMIKLGTTPMVIVDKVAFRSAESQKKVAQELLDFTASWQKSWEDVDMKKFLRFYDKDFTTADGKDLETFAQRKEKVSKEKKFIRLKLDRRAVLLPQKYQGNVAIIRFRQQYRSNNFSSVSVKSLYLKKGQKGWQIIGESVLPS
;
A
#
# COMPACT_ATOMS: atom_id res chain seq x y z
N MET A 1 -10.61 -28.10 24.03
CA MET A 1 -11.85 -27.49 24.53
C MET A 1 -12.88 -27.53 23.41
N ALA A 2 -14.16 -27.85 23.70
CA ALA A 2 -15.18 -28.02 22.66
C ALA A 2 -15.67 -26.67 22.09
N ASP A 3 -15.84 -26.60 20.76
CA ASP A 3 -16.39 -25.44 20.06
C ASP A 3 -17.85 -25.20 20.47
N LYS A 4 -18.11 -24.06 21.12
CA LYS A 4 -19.48 -23.57 21.34
C LYS A 4 -19.85 -22.63 20.20
N GLY A 5 -20.84 -23.05 19.43
CA GLY A 5 -21.47 -22.25 18.39
C GLY A 5 -21.93 -20.87 18.89
N MET A 6 -22.07 -19.93 17.96
CA MET A 6 -22.47 -18.56 18.28
C MET A 6 -23.81 -18.55 19.04
N PRO A 7 -23.95 -17.83 20.17
CA PRO A 7 -25.19 -17.83 20.93
C PRO A 7 -26.38 -17.38 20.07
N LYS A 8 -27.51 -18.10 20.17
CA LYS A 8 -28.75 -17.82 19.40
C LYS A 8 -29.18 -16.34 19.47
N LYS A 9 -29.03 -15.73 20.65
CA LYS A 9 -29.27 -14.29 20.91
C LYS A 9 -28.47 -13.35 19.97
N SER A 10 -27.26 -13.73 19.56
CA SER A 10 -26.44 -12.97 18.60
C SER A 10 -26.88 -13.17 17.15
N GLN A 11 -27.40 -14.35 16.80
CA GLN A 11 -27.99 -14.62 15.48
C GLN A 11 -29.30 -13.83 15.30
N ASP A 12 -30.16 -13.83 16.32
CA ASP A 12 -31.42 -13.09 16.33
C ASP A 12 -31.19 -11.58 16.24
N ALA A 13 -30.19 -11.04 16.95
CA ALA A 13 -29.79 -9.64 16.85
C ALA A 13 -29.32 -9.24 15.44
N PHE A 14 -28.56 -10.11 14.77
CA PHE A 14 -28.12 -9.89 13.39
C PHE A 14 -29.28 -9.92 12.39
N LEU A 15 -30.21 -10.88 12.55
CA LEU A 15 -31.43 -10.96 11.73
C LEU A 15 -32.35 -9.74 11.93
N GLN A 16 -32.46 -9.21 13.15
CA GLN A 16 -33.18 -7.95 13.40
C GLN A 16 -32.49 -6.75 12.74
N PHE A 17 -31.16 -6.66 12.80
CA PHE A 17 -30.40 -5.61 12.12
C PHE A 17 -30.64 -5.61 10.59
N LEU A 18 -30.61 -6.79 9.95
CA LEU A 18 -30.89 -6.93 8.52
C LEU A 18 -32.34 -6.54 8.17
N LYS A 19 -33.33 -6.96 8.98
CA LYS A 19 -34.74 -6.55 8.82
C LYS A 19 -34.93 -5.03 8.97
N LYS A 20 -34.20 -4.39 9.90
CA LYS A 20 -34.20 -2.92 10.08
C LYS A 20 -33.63 -2.22 8.84
N LYS A 21 -32.48 -2.68 8.33
CA LYS A 21 -31.86 -2.11 7.12
C LYS A 21 -32.73 -2.26 5.88
N ARG A 22 -33.43 -3.38 5.69
CA ARG A 22 -34.42 -3.56 4.61
C ARG A 22 -35.55 -2.52 4.67
N LYS A 23 -36.09 -2.23 5.87
CA LYS A 23 -37.11 -1.18 6.06
C LYS A 23 -36.56 0.25 5.84
N GLU A 24 -35.32 0.54 6.22
CA GLU A 24 -34.68 1.84 5.97
C GLU A 24 -34.49 2.12 4.48
N VAL A 25 -34.07 1.12 3.69
CA VAL A 25 -33.92 1.24 2.23
C VAL A 25 -35.28 1.48 1.56
N SER A 26 -36.30 0.68 1.88
CA SER A 26 -37.65 0.83 1.33
C SER A 26 -38.28 2.20 1.67
N LYS A 27 -38.04 2.74 2.88
CA LYS A 27 -38.52 4.09 3.25
C LYS A 27 -37.85 5.21 2.46
N ARG A 28 -36.55 5.11 2.14
CA ARG A 28 -35.86 6.11 1.32
C ARG A 28 -36.41 6.16 -0.11
N GLN A 29 -36.68 4.99 -0.68
CA GLN A 29 -37.19 4.84 -2.04
C GLN A 29 -38.54 5.56 -2.23
N VAL A 30 -39.47 5.42 -1.29
CA VAL A 30 -40.77 6.13 -1.31
C VAL A 30 -40.63 7.65 -1.11
N HIS A 31 -39.57 8.11 -0.43
CA HIS A 31 -39.37 9.53 -0.17
C HIS A 31 -38.80 10.27 -1.39
N GLU A 32 -37.95 9.62 -2.18
CA GLU A 32 -37.39 10.17 -3.43
C GLU A 32 -38.43 10.26 -4.55
N GLU A 33 -39.36 9.30 -4.66
CA GLU A 33 -40.44 9.33 -5.68
C GLU A 33 -41.40 10.52 -5.48
N ARG A 34 -41.71 10.89 -4.23
CA ARG A 34 -42.53 12.08 -3.94
C ARG A 34 -41.85 13.42 -4.26
N ALA A 35 -40.52 13.48 -4.30
CA ALA A 35 -39.79 14.70 -4.61
C ALA A 35 -39.82 15.07 -6.11
N TYR A 36 -40.25 14.16 -6.99
CA TYR A 36 -40.20 14.31 -8.44
C TYR A 36 -41.55 14.69 -9.11
N GLN A 37 -42.60 15.02 -8.35
CA GLN A 37 -43.94 15.35 -8.89
C GLN A 37 -44.46 16.76 -8.56
N ALA A 38 -43.60 17.71 -8.16
CA ALA A 38 -44.00 19.12 -8.07
C ALA A 38 -43.96 19.79 -9.47
N PRO A 39 -45.08 20.36 -9.97
CA PRO A 39 -45.10 21.00 -11.29
C PRO A 39 -44.48 22.40 -11.26
N ILE A 40 -43.70 22.74 -12.30
CA ILE A 40 -43.19 24.08 -12.55
C ILE A 40 -43.88 24.61 -13.82
N GLU A 41 -44.70 25.65 -13.68
CA GLU A 41 -45.22 26.40 -14.83
C GLU A 41 -44.16 27.37 -15.37
N LEU A 42 -43.94 27.35 -16.68
CA LEU A 42 -43.25 28.43 -17.40
C LEU A 42 -43.92 28.65 -18.77
N LYS A 43 -44.32 29.91 -19.04
CA LYS A 43 -44.97 30.33 -20.28
C LYS A 43 -43.97 30.35 -21.46
N PHE A 44 -44.45 30.03 -22.66
CA PHE A 44 -43.71 30.24 -23.92
C PHE A 44 -44.55 31.07 -24.89
N GLY A 45 -43.89 32.03 -25.55
CA GLY A 45 -44.42 32.77 -26.70
C GLY A 45 -43.76 32.33 -28.00
N GLU A 46 -44.60 31.95 -28.96
CA GLU A 46 -44.41 31.99 -30.43
C GLU A 46 -43.43 31.03 -31.14
N ARG A 47 -43.76 30.84 -32.43
CA ARG A 47 -43.39 29.77 -33.40
C ARG A 47 -43.94 30.24 -34.79
N PRO A 48 -43.77 29.52 -35.92
CA PRO A 48 -42.95 28.33 -36.23
C PRO A 48 -41.93 28.68 -37.36
N GLN A 49 -41.31 27.84 -38.21
CA GLN A 49 -41.35 26.40 -38.56
C GLN A 49 -39.88 25.83 -38.51
N ALA A 50 -39.43 24.71 -39.10
CA ALA A 50 -40.01 23.69 -40.00
C ALA A 50 -39.32 22.31 -39.90
N ALA A 51 -39.76 21.38 -40.76
CA ALA A 51 -39.02 20.26 -41.38
C ALA A 51 -38.08 19.34 -40.54
N LYS A 52 -38.72 18.35 -39.88
CA LYS A 52 -38.43 16.89 -39.98
C LYS A 52 -36.97 16.38 -39.86
N THR A 53 -36.67 15.65 -38.77
CA THR A 53 -36.21 14.23 -38.82
C THR A 53 -36.17 13.58 -37.41
N ALA A 54 -36.04 12.23 -37.39
CA ALA A 54 -35.74 11.34 -36.26
C ALA A 54 -36.83 11.10 -35.18
N LYS A 55 -37.23 9.81 -35.06
CA LYS A 55 -38.01 9.23 -33.96
C LYS A 55 -37.08 8.69 -32.84
N THR A 56 -37.70 8.19 -31.76
CA THR A 56 -37.19 7.24 -30.74
C THR A 56 -36.07 7.69 -29.79
N ALA A 57 -36.44 8.03 -28.54
CA ALA A 57 -35.64 7.79 -27.31
C ALA A 57 -36.44 8.06 -25.99
N LYS A 58 -37.35 7.17 -25.55
CA LYS A 58 -38.02 7.27 -24.22
C LYS A 58 -38.37 5.91 -23.56
N THR A 59 -37.39 5.01 -23.37
CA THR A 59 -37.55 3.78 -22.54
C THR A 59 -36.26 3.29 -21.84
N GLY A 60 -35.17 4.07 -21.81
CA GLY A 60 -33.83 3.55 -21.46
C GLY A 60 -33.47 3.42 -19.96
N VAL A 61 -34.30 3.86 -19.00
CA VAL A 61 -33.82 4.21 -17.65
C VAL A 61 -34.23 3.23 -16.52
N SER A 62 -35.19 2.32 -16.73
CA SER A 62 -35.61 1.34 -15.70
C SER A 62 -34.80 0.03 -15.71
N GLN A 63 -34.58 -0.55 -16.90
CA GLN A 63 -33.95 -1.87 -17.07
C GLN A 63 -32.54 -1.98 -16.47
N TRP A 64 -31.68 -0.97 -16.70
CA TRP A 64 -30.30 -0.97 -16.17
C TRP A 64 -30.24 -0.94 -14.64
N LYS A 65 -31.21 -0.29 -13.97
CA LYS A 65 -31.26 -0.26 -12.50
C LYS A 65 -31.61 -1.64 -11.93
N LEU A 66 -32.50 -2.39 -12.58
CA LEU A 66 -32.87 -3.74 -12.18
C LEU A 66 -31.68 -4.72 -12.34
N VAL A 67 -31.00 -4.68 -13.48
CA VAL A 67 -29.80 -5.49 -13.74
C VAL A 67 -28.68 -5.14 -12.75
N PHE A 68 -28.44 -3.85 -12.48
CA PHE A 68 -27.39 -3.43 -11.54
C PHE A 68 -27.69 -3.85 -10.09
N THR A 69 -28.96 -3.78 -9.66
CA THR A 69 -29.36 -4.24 -8.31
C THR A 69 -29.27 -5.76 -8.15
N ALA A 70 -29.68 -6.54 -9.16
CA ALA A 70 -29.50 -7.99 -9.17
C ALA A 70 -28.01 -8.38 -9.12
N PHE A 71 -27.16 -7.69 -9.89
CA PHE A 71 -25.72 -7.91 -9.89
C PHE A 71 -25.06 -7.56 -8.54
N LEU A 72 -25.47 -6.45 -7.91
CA LEU A 72 -24.99 -6.06 -6.59
C LEU A 72 -25.40 -7.07 -5.50
N PHE A 73 -26.62 -7.61 -5.59
CA PHE A 73 -27.11 -8.66 -4.69
C PHE A 73 -26.33 -9.96 -4.87
N LEU A 74 -26.05 -10.38 -6.11
CA LEU A 74 -25.22 -11.56 -6.41
C LEU A 74 -23.81 -11.42 -5.84
N ILE A 75 -23.19 -10.23 -5.95
CA ILE A 75 -21.87 -9.95 -5.36
C ILE A 75 -21.92 -10.05 -3.83
N LEU A 76 -22.97 -9.54 -3.18
CA LEU A 76 -23.13 -9.63 -1.72
C LEU A 76 -23.34 -11.08 -1.25
N VAL A 77 -24.12 -11.89 -1.98
CA VAL A 77 -24.32 -13.32 -1.69
C VAL A 77 -23.01 -14.10 -1.89
N CYS A 78 -22.32 -13.92 -3.02
CA CYS A 78 -21.01 -14.55 -3.27
C CYS A 78 -19.96 -14.12 -2.24
N GLY A 79 -19.93 -12.85 -1.83
CA GLY A 79 -19.05 -12.33 -0.79
C GLY A 79 -19.34 -12.93 0.59
N ALA A 80 -20.63 -13.08 0.95
CA ALA A 80 -21.04 -13.73 2.19
C ALA A 80 -20.68 -15.23 2.19
N LEU A 81 -20.94 -15.95 1.10
CA LEU A 81 -20.57 -17.36 0.94
C LEU A 81 -19.05 -17.55 1.02
N LEU A 82 -18.27 -16.69 0.37
CA LEU A 82 -16.80 -16.71 0.44
C LEU A 82 -16.29 -16.42 1.86
N PHE A 83 -16.88 -15.44 2.56
CA PHE A 83 -16.55 -15.11 3.95
C PHE A 83 -16.89 -16.26 4.92
N MET A 84 -17.99 -16.98 4.69
CA MET A 84 -18.37 -18.14 5.50
C MET A 84 -17.53 -19.38 5.18
N TYR A 85 -17.14 -19.58 3.92
CA TYR A 85 -16.22 -20.64 3.48
C TYR A 85 -14.81 -20.45 4.07
N LEU A 86 -14.27 -19.23 4.01
CA LEU A 86 -12.95 -18.88 4.56
C LEU A 86 -12.88 -18.89 6.10
N ARG A 87 -14.01 -19.13 6.79
CA ARG A 87 -14.11 -19.14 8.27
C ARG A 87 -14.51 -20.51 8.85
N GLU A 88 -14.42 -21.57 8.05
CA GLU A 88 -14.59 -22.99 8.47
C GLU A 88 -15.89 -23.30 9.26
N ARG A 89 -16.98 -22.57 9.01
CA ARG A 89 -18.18 -22.57 9.88
C ARG A 89 -19.44 -23.25 9.30
N LEU A 90 -19.34 -24.00 8.19
CA LEU A 90 -20.48 -24.70 7.58
C LEU A 90 -20.14 -26.13 7.15
N LYS A 91 -21.07 -27.06 7.41
CA LYS A 91 -21.05 -28.42 6.84
C LYS A 91 -21.49 -28.38 5.38
N THR A 92 -20.89 -29.23 4.56
CA THR A 92 -20.95 -29.20 3.09
C THR A 92 -22.38 -29.21 2.52
N ASP A 93 -23.31 -29.92 3.18
CA ASP A 93 -24.69 -30.10 2.72
C ASP A 93 -25.54 -28.82 2.83
N GLU A 94 -25.22 -27.95 3.80
CA GLU A 94 -25.96 -26.72 4.05
C GLU A 94 -25.58 -25.64 3.01
N LEU A 95 -24.31 -25.61 2.59
CA LEU A 95 -23.83 -24.78 1.49
C LEU A 95 -24.51 -25.15 0.16
N MET A 96 -24.63 -26.45 -0.13
CA MET A 96 -25.29 -26.95 -1.34
C MET A 96 -26.79 -26.58 -1.38
N ARG A 97 -27.48 -26.58 -0.22
CA ARG A 97 -28.87 -26.12 -0.14
C ARG A 97 -29.03 -24.62 -0.40
N VAL A 98 -28.11 -23.79 0.11
CA VAL A 98 -28.13 -22.33 -0.15
C VAL A 98 -27.88 -22.03 -1.63
N VAL A 99 -26.94 -22.74 -2.27
CA VAL A 99 -26.69 -22.62 -3.72
C VAL A 99 -27.94 -23.02 -4.52
N ALA A 100 -28.54 -24.17 -4.24
CA ALA A 100 -29.74 -24.65 -4.95
C ALA A 100 -30.97 -23.73 -4.74
N GLN A 101 -31.13 -23.14 -3.55
CA GLN A 101 -32.18 -22.16 -3.29
C GLN A 101 -31.93 -20.85 -4.07
N THR A 102 -30.67 -20.41 -4.16
CA THR A 102 -30.28 -19.23 -4.95
C THR A 102 -30.52 -19.45 -6.45
N GLU A 103 -30.24 -20.66 -6.97
CA GLU A 103 -30.58 -21.06 -8.34
C GLU A 103 -32.08 -20.99 -8.62
N LYS A 104 -32.89 -21.50 -7.68
CA LYS A 104 -34.36 -21.48 -7.79
C LYS A 104 -34.91 -20.05 -7.79
N GLU A 105 -34.35 -19.16 -6.96
CA GLU A 105 -34.74 -17.75 -6.92
C GLU A 105 -34.30 -17.00 -8.20
N ILE A 106 -33.07 -17.21 -8.69
CA ILE A 106 -32.62 -16.64 -9.99
C ILE A 106 -33.51 -17.11 -11.14
N SER A 107 -33.87 -18.40 -11.18
CA SER A 107 -34.74 -18.95 -12.23
C SER A 107 -36.19 -18.46 -12.13
N SER A 108 -36.63 -17.91 -10.99
CA SER A 108 -37.95 -17.31 -10.82
C SER A 108 -38.05 -15.86 -11.29
N ILE A 109 -36.91 -15.23 -11.62
CA ILE A 109 -36.80 -13.84 -12.13
C ILE A 109 -36.61 -13.86 -13.67
N ALA A 110 -36.76 -15.02 -14.30
CA ALA A 110 -36.34 -15.28 -15.67
C ALA A 110 -37.15 -14.57 -16.78
N ASP A 111 -38.36 -14.09 -16.48
CA ASP A 111 -39.25 -13.49 -17.49
C ASP A 111 -38.83 -12.04 -17.87
N ASP A 112 -38.15 -11.32 -16.98
CA ASP A 112 -37.77 -9.90 -17.17
C ASP A 112 -36.27 -9.68 -17.50
N VAL A 113 -35.49 -10.75 -17.65
CA VAL A 113 -34.04 -10.67 -17.90
C VAL A 113 -33.70 -11.21 -19.30
N PRO A 114 -32.89 -10.52 -20.11
CA PRO A 114 -32.50 -11.01 -21.44
C PRO A 114 -31.94 -12.44 -21.38
N ARG A 115 -32.50 -13.35 -22.20
CA ARG A 115 -32.19 -14.80 -22.21
C ARG A 115 -30.69 -15.14 -22.37
N GLN A 116 -29.87 -14.20 -22.85
CA GLN A 116 -28.43 -14.37 -22.91
C GLN A 116 -27.73 -14.18 -21.56
N THR A 117 -28.19 -13.22 -20.75
CA THR A 117 -27.67 -12.98 -19.39
C THR A 117 -27.97 -14.17 -18.49
N ILE A 118 -29.20 -14.70 -18.56
CA ILE A 118 -29.60 -15.92 -17.82
C ILE A 118 -28.69 -17.10 -18.18
N ARG A 119 -28.49 -17.38 -19.48
CA ARG A 119 -27.61 -18.47 -19.93
C ARG A 119 -26.17 -18.25 -19.48
N ASN A 120 -25.60 -17.05 -19.62
CA ASN A 120 -24.24 -16.76 -19.17
C ASN A 120 -24.08 -16.97 -17.64
N THR A 121 -25.08 -16.57 -16.84
CA THR A 121 -25.08 -16.78 -15.39
C THR A 121 -25.23 -18.25 -15.01
N GLN A 122 -26.10 -19.00 -15.68
CA GLN A 122 -26.26 -20.44 -15.50
C GLN A 122 -24.96 -21.21 -15.83
N THR A 123 -24.30 -20.87 -16.95
CA THR A 123 -23.00 -21.46 -17.31
C THR A 123 -21.93 -21.16 -16.26
N ALA A 124 -21.79 -19.90 -15.84
CA ALA A 124 -20.80 -19.52 -14.83
C ALA A 124 -21.05 -20.22 -13.47
N LEU A 125 -22.31 -20.47 -13.13
CA LEU A 125 -22.69 -21.16 -11.89
C LEU A 125 -22.44 -22.67 -11.96
N ALA A 126 -22.78 -23.31 -13.09
CA ALA A 126 -22.45 -24.71 -13.35
C ALA A 126 -20.93 -24.95 -13.36
N GLU A 127 -20.14 -24.08 -14.01
CA GLU A 127 -18.68 -24.12 -13.95
C GLU A 127 -18.15 -24.00 -12.51
N THR A 128 -18.76 -23.13 -11.70
CA THR A 128 -18.38 -22.92 -10.29
C THR A 128 -18.69 -24.15 -9.46
N GLN A 129 -19.87 -24.76 -9.64
CA GLN A 129 -20.23 -26.03 -9.01
C GLN A 129 -19.29 -27.18 -9.42
N GLN A 130 -18.91 -27.26 -10.70
CA GLN A 130 -17.99 -28.29 -11.19
C GLN A 130 -16.58 -28.11 -10.61
N LYS A 131 -16.06 -26.87 -10.59
CA LYS A 131 -14.79 -26.53 -9.93
C LYS A 131 -14.84 -26.86 -8.43
N LEU A 132 -15.97 -26.61 -7.75
CA LEU A 132 -16.12 -26.93 -6.34
C LEU A 132 -16.13 -28.45 -6.09
N LYS A 133 -16.84 -29.24 -6.93
CA LYS A 133 -16.86 -30.71 -6.86
C LYS A 133 -15.47 -31.32 -7.08
N LEU A 134 -14.72 -30.84 -8.07
CA LEU A 134 -13.33 -31.26 -8.32
C LEU A 134 -12.42 -30.91 -7.12
N THR A 135 -12.49 -29.67 -6.63
CA THR A 135 -11.69 -29.22 -5.47
C THR A 135 -12.00 -29.98 -4.18
N LEU A 136 -13.21 -30.53 -4.04
CA LEU A 136 -13.61 -31.37 -2.91
C LEU A 136 -13.20 -32.85 -3.08
N ALA A 137 -13.06 -33.34 -4.31
CA ALA A 137 -12.59 -34.69 -4.61
C ALA A 137 -11.08 -34.87 -4.37
N ASP A 138 -10.28 -33.83 -4.60
CA ASP A 138 -8.82 -33.82 -4.41
C ASP A 138 -8.37 -33.65 -2.94
N ARG A 139 -9.29 -33.65 -1.96
CA ARG A 139 -8.89 -33.66 -0.54
C ARG A 139 -8.35 -35.05 -0.17
N PRO A 140 -7.10 -35.19 0.30
CA PRO A 140 -6.64 -36.45 0.88
C PRO A 140 -7.53 -36.78 2.09
N LYS A 141 -8.05 -38.01 2.14
CA LYS A 141 -8.73 -38.51 3.34
C LYS A 141 -7.71 -38.53 4.48
N GLU A 142 -7.99 -37.79 5.56
CA GLU A 142 -7.13 -37.81 6.74
C GLU A 142 -7.02 -39.23 7.28
N ALA A 143 -5.82 -39.80 7.19
CA ALA A 143 -5.50 -41.04 7.84
C ALA A 143 -5.49 -40.79 9.36
N LYS A 144 -6.27 -41.58 10.09
CA LYS A 144 -6.32 -41.55 11.55
C LYS A 144 -4.90 -41.81 12.11
N PRO A 145 -4.39 -41.03 13.08
CA PRO A 145 -3.05 -41.27 13.61
C PRO A 145 -2.99 -42.66 14.27
N ALA A 146 -2.01 -43.46 13.85
CA ALA A 146 -1.70 -44.73 14.49
C ALA A 146 -1.08 -44.49 15.89
N ALA A 147 -1.26 -45.46 16.79
CA ALA A 147 -0.63 -45.44 18.10
C ALA A 147 0.91 -45.57 17.96
N PRO A 148 1.70 -45.10 18.95
CA PRO A 148 3.16 -45.18 18.86
C PRO A 148 3.64 -46.62 19.05
N ASP A 149 4.22 -47.19 17.99
CA ASP A 149 4.91 -48.49 18.07
C ASP A 149 6.18 -48.41 18.92
N LYS A 150 6.48 -49.51 19.63
CA LYS A 150 7.74 -49.68 20.36
C LYS A 150 8.93 -49.75 19.38
N PRO A 151 10.12 -49.24 19.76
CA PRO A 151 11.32 -49.38 18.92
C PRO A 151 11.72 -50.86 18.80
N PRO A 152 12.21 -51.31 17.63
CA PRO A 152 12.65 -52.68 17.42
C PRO A 152 13.97 -52.96 18.14
N VAL A 153 14.08 -54.18 18.69
CA VAL A 153 15.29 -54.71 19.32
C VAL A 153 16.03 -55.59 18.29
N THR A 154 17.36 -55.46 18.19
CA THR A 154 18.21 -56.40 17.45
C THR A 154 18.71 -57.51 18.38
N ALA A 155 18.96 -58.71 17.83
CA ALA A 155 19.14 -59.93 18.60
C ALA A 155 20.35 -59.99 19.56
N ASP A 156 21.34 -59.09 19.42
CA ASP A 156 22.62 -59.15 20.17
C ASP A 156 22.96 -57.87 20.98
N GLY A 157 21.96 -57.09 21.38
CA GLY A 157 22.08 -56.19 22.54
C GLY A 157 23.12 -55.05 22.48
N LYS A 158 23.66 -54.68 21.31
CA LYS A 158 24.57 -53.52 21.14
C LYS A 158 24.14 -52.61 19.98
N PRO A 159 24.29 -51.27 20.11
CA PRO A 159 23.96 -50.33 19.05
C PRO A 159 25.00 -50.31 17.93
N ALA A 160 24.54 -50.32 16.68
CA ALA A 160 25.39 -50.20 15.49
C ALA A 160 25.76 -48.72 15.18
N PRO A 161 27.00 -48.42 14.75
CA PRO A 161 27.43 -47.05 14.46
C PRO A 161 26.88 -46.57 13.10
N THR A 162 26.08 -45.50 13.11
CA THR A 162 25.58 -44.89 11.86
C THR A 162 26.46 -43.73 11.42
N ARG A 163 27.06 -43.93 10.24
CA ARG A 163 27.78 -43.00 9.36
C ARG A 163 27.35 -41.53 9.44
N VAL A 164 28.33 -40.65 9.66
CA VAL A 164 28.19 -39.19 9.56
C VAL A 164 27.76 -38.78 8.15
N GLN A 165 26.66 -38.02 8.04
CA GLN A 165 26.42 -37.14 6.90
C GLN A 165 26.63 -35.69 7.34
N ALA A 166 27.35 -34.91 6.52
CA ALA A 166 27.68 -33.52 6.82
C ALA A 166 26.42 -32.64 6.79
N LYS A 167 25.96 -32.23 7.98
CA LYS A 167 24.91 -31.24 8.15
C LYS A 167 25.46 -29.85 7.85
N VAL A 168 25.06 -29.24 6.73
CA VAL A 168 25.29 -27.81 6.50
C VAL A 168 24.57 -27.04 7.62
N PRO A 169 25.28 -26.22 8.42
CA PRO A 169 24.66 -25.52 9.53
C PRO A 169 23.73 -24.41 9.04
N PRO A 170 22.58 -24.17 9.70
CA PRO A 170 21.80 -22.97 9.48
C PRO A 170 22.61 -21.72 9.88
N PRO A 171 22.34 -20.54 9.30
CA PRO A 171 23.01 -19.31 9.69
C PRO A 171 22.79 -19.03 11.19
N ALA A 172 23.88 -18.67 11.88
CA ALA A 172 23.88 -18.43 13.32
C ALA A 172 22.93 -17.27 13.71
N PRO A 173 22.33 -17.32 14.92
CA PRO A 173 21.42 -16.28 15.39
C PRO A 173 22.13 -14.93 15.51
N ALA A 174 21.38 -13.85 15.22
CA ALA A 174 21.85 -12.50 15.43
C ALA A 174 22.22 -12.29 16.91
N GLN A 175 23.44 -11.80 17.16
CA GLN A 175 23.84 -11.45 18.52
C GLN A 175 23.01 -10.27 19.03
N GLU A 176 22.36 -10.51 20.16
CA GLU A 176 21.67 -9.53 20.98
C GLU A 176 22.66 -8.46 21.44
N LYS A 177 22.61 -7.26 20.84
CA LYS A 177 23.35 -6.10 21.34
C LYS A 177 22.51 -5.40 22.41
N ALA A 178 23.04 -5.40 23.62
CA ALA A 178 22.47 -4.72 24.77
C ALA A 178 22.26 -3.22 24.52
N ALA A 179 21.29 -2.64 25.23
CA ALA A 179 21.04 -1.21 25.23
C ALA A 179 22.29 -0.41 25.68
N PRO A 180 22.60 0.75 25.07
CA PRO A 180 23.64 1.62 25.57
C PRO A 180 23.24 2.15 26.95
N ALA A 181 24.11 1.94 27.93
CA ALA A 181 23.95 2.45 29.28
C ALA A 181 24.00 3.99 29.32
N GLN A 182 23.39 4.58 30.35
CA GLN A 182 23.46 6.01 30.62
C GLN A 182 24.88 6.40 31.02
N GLU A 183 25.58 7.15 30.17
CA GLU A 183 26.87 7.75 30.53
C GLU A 183 26.69 9.14 31.13
N LYS A 184 27.44 9.42 32.20
CA LYS A 184 27.21 10.56 33.11
C LYS A 184 27.67 11.87 32.48
N ILE A 185 26.80 12.88 32.46
CA ILE A 185 27.19 14.27 32.18
C ILE A 185 27.89 14.82 33.43
N VAL A 186 29.17 15.17 33.31
CA VAL A 186 29.92 15.97 34.28
C VAL A 186 29.68 17.46 33.95
N PRO A 187 29.39 18.33 34.93
CA PRO A 187 28.98 19.70 34.65
C PRO A 187 30.18 20.63 34.39
N SER A 188 30.14 21.36 33.28
CA SER A 188 30.96 22.58 33.11
C SER A 188 30.25 23.76 33.76
N ALA A 189 30.93 24.42 34.69
CA ALA A 189 30.47 25.58 35.44
C ALA A 189 30.60 26.89 34.60
N PRO A 190 30.18 28.07 35.09
CA PRO A 190 29.36 28.96 34.26
C PRO A 190 30.10 30.16 33.67
N VAL A 191 29.52 30.72 32.60
CA VAL A 191 29.79 32.09 32.15
C VAL A 191 28.50 32.89 32.25
N GLU A 192 28.53 33.92 33.08
CA GLU A 192 27.46 34.88 33.35
C GLU A 192 28.04 36.32 33.21
N PRO A 193 27.23 37.38 33.09
CA PRO A 193 26.53 37.71 31.87
C PRO A 193 26.95 39.08 31.29
N ALA A 194 26.81 39.27 29.98
CA ALA A 194 26.70 40.61 29.40
C ALA A 194 25.23 41.06 29.46
N ALA A 195 24.97 42.18 30.11
CA ALA A 195 23.61 42.67 30.35
C ALA A 195 23.04 43.38 29.12
N ASP A 196 21.78 43.05 28.78
CA ASP A 196 20.87 44.06 28.26
C ASP A 196 19.40 43.71 28.60
N LYS A 197 18.60 44.72 28.94
CA LYS A 197 17.19 44.61 29.39
C LYS A 197 16.48 45.96 29.14
N PRO A 198 15.16 45.99 28.90
CA PRO A 198 14.40 45.11 28.02
C PRO A 198 13.36 45.90 27.18
N SER A 199 13.19 45.59 25.89
CA SER A 199 12.02 46.04 25.13
C SER A 199 10.92 44.97 25.17
N THR A 200 9.86 45.22 25.94
CA THR A 200 8.69 44.35 26.05
C THR A 200 7.82 44.36 24.79
N PRO A 201 7.45 43.17 24.26
CA PRO A 201 6.23 43.00 23.48
C PRO A 201 5.13 42.36 24.34
N THR A 202 3.97 43.01 24.37
CA THR A 202 2.71 42.57 25.00
C THR A 202 2.31 41.14 24.55
N PRO A 203 1.65 40.31 25.39
CA PRO A 203 1.16 39.00 25.00
C PRO A 203 0.04 39.09 23.96
N GLY A 204 0.42 39.11 22.68
CA GLY A 204 -0.49 38.99 21.55
C GLY A 204 -1.07 37.57 21.49
N GLY A 205 -2.32 37.41 21.91
CA GLY A 205 -3.05 36.17 21.71
C GLY A 205 -3.22 35.88 20.22
N VAL A 206 -2.75 34.70 19.79
CA VAL A 206 -2.89 34.15 18.43
C VAL A 206 -4.33 34.37 17.93
N SER A 207 -4.48 35.11 16.83
CA SER A 207 -5.77 35.65 16.44
C SER A 207 -6.72 34.54 15.94
N GLN A 208 -8.03 34.83 15.91
CA GLN A 208 -9.00 33.91 15.31
C GLN A 208 -8.75 33.68 13.80
N ALA A 209 -7.96 34.56 13.13
CA ALA A 209 -7.56 34.36 11.74
C ALA A 209 -6.50 33.25 11.58
N GLU A 210 -5.50 33.17 12.46
CA GLU A 210 -4.52 32.06 12.47
C GLU A 210 -5.18 30.72 12.82
N LYS A 211 -6.16 30.74 13.75
CA LYS A 211 -7.00 29.55 14.01
C LYS A 211 -7.90 29.15 12.82
N ALA A 212 -8.15 30.06 11.88
CA ALA A 212 -8.87 29.78 10.64
C ALA A 212 -7.95 29.37 9.48
N GLU A 213 -6.64 29.62 9.55
CA GLU A 213 -5.64 29.21 8.55
C GLU A 213 -5.30 27.72 8.60
N LEU A 214 -5.53 27.05 9.74
CA LEU A 214 -5.53 25.58 9.87
C LEU A 214 -6.73 24.89 9.19
N LYS A 215 -7.45 25.57 8.30
CA LYS A 215 -8.34 24.93 7.31
C LYS A 215 -7.52 24.05 6.39
N ALA A 216 -8.01 22.84 6.13
CA ALA A 216 -7.38 21.82 5.30
C ALA A 216 -6.66 22.40 4.07
N ALA A 217 -5.32 22.43 4.13
CA ALA A 217 -4.49 22.94 3.06
C ALA A 217 -4.84 22.20 1.77
N SER A 218 -5.30 22.96 0.76
CA SER A 218 -5.82 22.41 -0.48
C SER A 218 -4.68 22.25 -1.47
N LEU A 219 -4.33 21.00 -1.77
CA LEU A 219 -3.35 20.67 -2.81
C LEU A 219 -3.97 20.82 -4.21
N VAL A 220 -4.06 22.06 -4.68
CA VAL A 220 -4.63 22.40 -5.99
C VAL A 220 -3.64 22.06 -7.09
N THR A 221 -3.95 21.05 -7.90
CA THR A 221 -3.18 20.73 -9.11
C THR A 221 -3.54 21.69 -10.24
N PRO A 222 -2.58 22.42 -10.85
CA PRO A 222 -2.86 23.29 -12.00
C PRO A 222 -3.41 22.50 -13.21
N ALA A 223 -4.25 23.17 -14.01
CA ALA A 223 -4.83 22.55 -15.22
C ALA A 223 -3.72 22.05 -16.18
N GLY A 224 -3.91 20.86 -16.75
CA GLY A 224 -2.92 20.20 -17.61
C GLY A 224 -1.67 19.66 -16.90
N GLN A 225 -1.53 19.89 -15.59
CA GLN A 225 -0.40 19.41 -14.80
C GLN A 225 -0.79 18.23 -13.90
N VAL A 226 0.24 17.61 -13.33
CA VAL A 226 0.17 16.53 -12.34
C VAL A 226 1.20 16.79 -11.25
N LEU A 227 0.95 16.25 -10.06
CA LEU A 227 1.90 16.28 -8.95
C LEU A 227 3.25 15.67 -9.35
N PHE A 228 4.32 16.32 -8.91
CA PHE A 228 5.69 15.84 -8.95
C PHE A 228 6.16 15.69 -7.49
N PRO A 229 6.77 14.55 -7.08
CA PRO A 229 7.30 13.45 -7.89
C PRO A 229 6.26 12.69 -8.70
N PHE A 230 6.63 12.16 -9.87
CA PHE A 230 5.77 11.18 -10.53
C PHE A 230 5.67 9.96 -9.64
N ILE A 231 4.43 9.54 -9.40
CA ILE A 231 4.14 8.29 -8.72
C ILE A 231 3.04 7.57 -9.50
N HIS A 232 3.41 6.51 -10.19
CA HIS A 232 2.47 5.43 -10.40
C HIS A 232 2.38 4.63 -9.10
N VAL A 233 1.17 4.41 -8.57
CA VAL A 233 0.86 3.31 -7.63
C VAL A 233 -0.41 2.62 -8.13
N ASP A 234 -0.53 1.33 -7.83
CA ASP A 234 -1.76 0.55 -8.03
C ASP A 234 -3.02 1.34 -7.63
N SER A 235 -4.07 1.25 -8.46
CA SER A 235 -5.31 2.00 -8.21
C SER A 235 -5.96 1.56 -6.90
N GLY A 236 -6.25 2.52 -6.03
CA GLY A 236 -6.78 2.31 -4.69
C GLY A 236 -5.73 2.47 -3.57
N GLU A 237 -4.44 2.35 -3.88
CA GLU A 237 -3.34 2.57 -2.92
C GLU A 237 -3.18 4.04 -2.54
N ARG A 238 -2.41 4.27 -1.46
CA ARG A 238 -2.16 5.60 -0.88
C ARG A 238 -0.69 5.98 -0.94
N VAL A 239 -0.45 7.29 -0.96
CA VAL A 239 0.84 7.95 -0.81
C VAL A 239 0.72 8.95 0.32
N ILE A 240 1.73 9.01 1.19
CA ILE A 240 1.92 10.13 2.12
C ILE A 240 2.88 11.11 1.46
N LEU A 241 2.54 12.39 1.41
CA LEU A 241 3.38 13.47 0.89
C LEU A 241 3.55 14.52 1.98
N VAL A 242 4.78 14.77 2.41
CA VAL A 242 5.13 15.84 3.35
C VAL A 242 5.77 16.98 2.59
N GLU A 243 5.17 18.16 2.70
CA GLU A 243 5.76 19.43 2.26
C GLU A 243 6.37 20.12 3.48
N LYS A 244 7.69 20.24 3.51
CA LYS A 244 8.42 20.81 4.65
C LYS A 244 8.15 22.32 4.78
N ASN A 245 8.03 23.02 3.66
CA ASN A 245 7.83 24.48 3.59
C ASN A 245 6.52 24.92 4.26
N THR A 246 5.39 24.31 3.88
CA THR A 246 4.06 24.55 4.47
C THR A 246 3.79 23.71 5.72
N LYS A 247 4.75 22.89 6.14
CA LYS A 247 4.65 21.94 7.26
C LYS A 247 3.38 21.09 7.20
N THR A 248 3.00 20.64 6.01
CA THR A 248 1.74 19.91 5.78
C THR A 248 2.02 18.48 5.32
N LEU A 249 1.30 17.52 5.93
CA LEU A 249 1.24 16.14 5.46
C LEU A 249 -0.07 15.90 4.72
N PHE A 250 0.03 15.57 3.43
CA PHE A 250 -1.07 15.18 2.56
C PHE A 250 -1.15 13.66 2.46
N VAL A 251 -2.36 13.11 2.54
CA VAL A 251 -2.68 11.73 2.17
C VAL A 251 -3.31 11.76 0.79
N LEU A 252 -2.63 11.16 -0.19
CA LEU A 252 -3.08 11.06 -1.56
C LEU A 252 -3.55 9.64 -1.85
N ARG A 253 -4.55 9.48 -2.70
CA ARG A 253 -5.04 8.18 -3.17
C ARG A 253 -4.87 8.07 -4.69
N SER A 254 -4.30 6.96 -5.15
CA SER A 254 -4.28 6.61 -6.57
C SER A 254 -5.69 6.20 -7.02
N VAL A 255 -6.24 6.89 -8.02
CA VAL A 255 -7.51 6.57 -8.66
C VAL A 255 -7.27 6.60 -10.18
N GLN A 256 -7.38 5.45 -10.84
CA GLN A 256 -7.10 5.32 -12.28
C GLN A 256 -5.72 5.88 -12.69
N GLY A 257 -4.71 5.72 -11.84
CA GLY A 257 -3.34 6.21 -12.07
C GLY A 257 -3.14 7.72 -11.83
N LYS A 258 -4.15 8.44 -11.32
CA LYS A 258 -4.04 9.84 -10.88
C LYS A 258 -4.02 9.91 -9.36
N LEU A 259 -3.14 10.74 -8.80
CA LEU A 259 -3.17 11.04 -7.36
C LEU A 259 -4.26 12.09 -7.08
N THR A 260 -5.14 11.78 -6.15
CA THR A 260 -6.21 12.66 -5.66
C THR A 260 -6.00 12.91 -4.17
N LEU A 261 -6.20 14.15 -3.72
CA LEU A 261 -6.13 14.48 -2.29
C LEU A 261 -7.26 13.75 -1.54
N ALA A 262 -6.90 12.98 -0.52
CA ALA A 262 -7.86 12.32 0.37
C ALA A 262 -7.99 13.07 1.70
N LYS A 263 -6.87 13.48 2.30
CA LYS A 263 -6.80 14.29 3.53
C LYS A 263 -5.54 15.15 3.57
N SER A 264 -5.55 16.23 4.34
CA SER A 264 -4.35 16.99 4.72
C SER A 264 -4.36 17.25 6.23
N TYR A 265 -3.16 17.30 6.82
CA TYR A 265 -2.96 17.54 8.25
C TYR A 265 -1.77 18.48 8.46
N PRO A 266 -1.82 19.36 9.48
CA PRO A 266 -0.61 20.01 9.97
C PRO A 266 0.36 18.97 10.54
N CYS A 267 1.65 19.20 10.31
CA CYS A 267 2.73 18.49 10.95
C CYS A 267 3.84 19.46 11.36
N LEU A 268 4.91 18.94 11.95
CA LEU A 268 6.17 19.62 12.17
C LEU A 268 7.28 18.80 11.53
N VAL A 269 8.33 19.49 11.11
CA VAL A 269 9.54 18.91 10.53
C VAL A 269 10.76 19.34 11.34
N GLY A 270 11.94 18.89 10.92
CA GLY A 270 13.22 19.29 11.50
C GLY A 270 13.41 20.80 11.49
N LYS A 271 14.09 21.34 12.52
CA LYS A 271 14.42 22.77 12.62
C LYS A 271 15.17 23.30 11.40
N ASN A 272 15.99 22.46 10.78
CA ASN A 272 16.71 22.79 9.55
C ASN A 272 15.87 22.38 8.33
N ILE A 273 15.49 23.35 7.51
CA ILE A 273 14.63 23.14 6.33
C ILE A 273 15.34 22.45 5.16
N LYS A 274 16.68 22.39 5.14
CA LYS A 274 17.46 21.73 4.08
C LYS A 274 17.25 20.21 4.06
N ASP A 275 17.69 19.54 3.00
CA ASP A 275 17.78 18.07 2.98
C ASP A 275 18.75 17.60 4.09
N LYS A 276 18.49 16.39 4.61
CA LYS A 276 19.25 15.78 5.69
C LYS A 276 20.51 15.11 5.15
N GLU A 277 21.67 15.50 5.66
CA GLU A 277 22.98 15.00 5.23
C GLU A 277 23.68 14.18 6.33
N LYS A 278 23.52 14.56 7.61
CA LYS A 278 24.36 14.06 8.70
C LYS A 278 23.61 13.83 10.01
N THR A 279 24.17 12.99 10.88
CA THR A 279 23.73 12.89 12.29
C THR A 279 23.75 14.28 12.95
N GLY A 280 22.67 14.65 13.64
CA GLY A 280 22.60 15.91 14.41
C GLY A 280 22.35 17.20 13.60
N ASP A 281 22.20 17.15 12.28
CA ASP A 281 21.93 18.33 11.43
C ASP A 281 20.52 18.96 11.57
N MET A 282 19.67 18.37 12.43
CA MET A 282 18.31 18.77 12.74
C MET A 282 17.36 18.87 11.52
N ALA A 283 17.69 18.19 10.41
CA ALA A 283 16.93 18.24 9.16
C ALA A 283 16.00 17.03 8.98
N THR A 284 14.87 17.24 8.29
CA THR A 284 14.04 16.15 7.77
C THR A 284 14.50 15.83 6.33
N PRO A 285 14.78 14.56 6.00
CA PRO A 285 15.31 14.17 4.70
C PRO A 285 14.32 14.42 3.56
N GLU A 286 14.82 14.64 2.35
CA GLU A 286 14.04 14.74 1.12
C GLU A 286 14.29 13.52 0.23
N GLY A 287 13.20 12.87 -0.17
CA GLY A 287 13.29 11.56 -0.80
C GLY A 287 11.96 10.80 -0.75
N ILE A 288 12.05 9.48 -0.92
CA ILE A 288 10.89 8.59 -0.93
C ILE A 288 11.16 7.41 0.01
N TYR A 289 10.54 7.50 1.17
CA TYR A 289 10.70 6.58 2.28
C TYR A 289 9.53 5.62 2.39
N TYR A 290 9.68 4.61 3.23
CA TYR A 290 8.64 3.68 3.64
C TYR A 290 8.65 3.58 5.15
N LEU A 291 7.45 3.53 5.74
CA LEU A 291 7.27 3.26 7.16
C LEU A 291 7.41 1.75 7.37
N VAL A 292 8.48 1.32 8.05
CA VAL A 292 8.86 -0.11 8.16
C VAL A 292 8.38 -0.78 9.45
N GLU A 293 8.24 -0.01 10.53
CA GLU A 293 7.81 -0.49 11.83
C GLU A 293 6.88 0.53 12.49
N PHE A 294 5.99 0.07 13.38
CA PHE A 294 5.29 0.92 14.34
C PHE A 294 5.73 0.55 15.77
N VAL A 295 6.31 1.51 16.48
CA VAL A 295 6.73 1.36 17.87
C VAL A 295 5.63 1.95 18.78
N PRO A 296 5.03 1.14 19.68
CA PRO A 296 3.94 1.58 20.55
C PRO A 296 4.41 2.49 21.70
N PRO A 297 3.51 3.30 22.30
CA PRO A 297 3.83 4.21 23.41
C PRO A 297 4.56 3.54 24.58
N SER A 298 4.22 2.29 24.89
CA SER A 298 4.79 1.53 26.01
C SER A 298 6.28 1.20 25.86
N LYS A 299 6.88 1.48 24.69
CA LYS A 299 8.32 1.33 24.41
C LYS A 299 9.03 2.69 24.20
N LEU A 300 8.32 3.80 24.37
CA LEU A 300 8.78 5.14 24.00
C LEU A 300 8.66 6.11 25.19
N SER A 301 9.45 7.18 25.14
CA SER A 301 9.23 8.34 26.00
C SER A 301 7.91 9.03 25.63
N GLU A 302 7.26 9.67 26.61
CA GLU A 302 5.97 10.36 26.46
C GLU A 302 5.96 11.41 25.32
N ILE A 303 7.13 11.97 24.98
CA ILE A 303 7.31 12.94 23.88
C ILE A 303 6.87 12.42 22.50
N TYR A 304 6.79 11.10 22.31
CA TYR A 304 6.34 10.46 21.06
C TYR A 304 4.82 10.20 21.03
N GLY A 305 4.10 10.53 22.11
CA GLY A 305 2.64 10.48 22.16
C GLY A 305 2.07 9.08 21.91
N MET A 306 1.18 8.95 20.92
CA MET A 306 0.50 7.70 20.60
C MET A 306 1.36 6.63 19.91
N GLY A 307 2.65 6.91 19.66
CA GLY A 307 3.60 5.98 19.06
C GLY A 307 4.37 6.60 17.89
N ALA A 308 5.29 5.82 17.32
CA ALA A 308 6.15 6.26 16.23
C ALA A 308 6.18 5.23 15.09
N PHE A 309 6.02 5.69 13.86
CA PHE A 309 6.34 4.92 12.66
C PHE A 309 7.78 5.19 12.24
N VAL A 310 8.59 4.15 12.12
CA VAL A 310 10.01 4.25 11.75
C VAL A 310 10.14 4.39 10.23
N LEU A 311 10.80 5.43 9.73
CA LEU A 311 11.16 5.53 8.31
C LEU A 311 12.41 4.68 8.04
N ASN A 312 12.53 4.13 6.83
CA ASN A 312 13.74 3.44 6.37
C ASN A 312 14.92 4.38 6.02
N TYR A 313 15.02 5.57 6.64
CA TYR A 313 16.16 6.47 6.47
C TYR A 313 17.37 5.96 7.27
N PRO A 314 18.59 6.01 6.71
CA PRO A 314 18.93 6.38 5.34
C PRO A 314 18.62 5.23 4.38
N ASP A 315 17.95 5.57 3.26
CA ASP A 315 17.56 4.61 2.23
C ASP A 315 18.76 4.21 1.34
N PHE A 316 18.53 3.49 0.24
CA PHE A 316 19.60 3.15 -0.71
C PHE A 316 20.23 4.39 -1.37
N LEU A 317 19.42 5.37 -1.78
CA LEU A 317 19.93 6.58 -2.43
C LEU A 317 20.67 7.45 -1.41
N ASP A 318 20.14 7.60 -0.20
CA ASP A 318 20.82 8.35 0.87
C ASP A 318 22.20 7.75 1.20
N LYS A 319 22.28 6.42 1.34
CA LYS A 319 23.55 5.72 1.55
C LYS A 319 24.51 5.89 0.38
N LYS A 320 23.99 5.92 -0.85
CA LYS A 320 24.79 6.15 -2.07
C LYS A 320 25.30 7.60 -2.17
N GLU A 321 24.59 8.54 -1.56
CA GLU A 321 25.00 9.95 -1.41
C GLU A 321 25.95 10.17 -0.22
N GLY A 322 26.26 9.13 0.57
CA GLY A 322 27.12 9.22 1.75
C GLY A 322 26.43 9.83 2.98
N LYS A 323 25.10 9.92 2.98
CA LYS A 323 24.31 10.51 4.07
C LYS A 323 24.37 9.64 5.33
N THR A 324 24.34 10.30 6.49
CA THR A 324 24.47 9.65 7.80
C THR A 324 23.40 10.10 8.80
N GLY A 325 23.24 9.30 9.86
CA GLY A 325 22.19 9.45 10.87
C GLY A 325 21.13 8.36 10.75
N ASP A 326 20.19 8.38 11.68
CA ASP A 326 19.10 7.43 11.84
C ASP A 326 17.92 8.13 12.56
N GLY A 327 17.01 7.37 13.17
CA GLY A 327 16.02 7.91 14.13
C GLY A 327 14.95 8.84 13.54
N VAL A 328 14.85 8.95 12.21
CA VAL A 328 13.81 9.76 11.56
C VAL A 328 12.49 9.00 11.59
N TRP A 329 11.54 9.47 12.41
CA TRP A 329 10.23 8.83 12.59
C TRP A 329 9.06 9.76 12.24
N LEU A 330 7.90 9.17 11.97
CA LEU A 330 6.60 9.84 11.93
C LEU A 330 5.88 9.55 13.26
N HIS A 331 5.70 10.54 14.14
CA HIS A 331 5.22 10.30 15.51
C HIS A 331 4.25 11.37 16.05
N GLY A 332 3.59 11.05 17.16
CA GLY A 332 2.72 11.95 17.91
C GLY A 332 3.51 12.95 18.76
N HIS A 333 2.84 13.85 19.46
CA HIS A 333 3.48 14.70 20.47
C HIS A 333 3.10 14.28 21.89
N ASP A 334 3.88 14.76 22.87
CA ASP A 334 3.55 14.77 24.29
C ASP A 334 2.07 15.16 24.51
N PRO A 335 1.22 14.27 25.06
CA PRO A 335 -0.21 14.55 25.27
C PRO A 335 -0.49 15.73 26.21
N LYS A 336 0.49 16.16 27.01
CA LYS A 336 0.38 17.31 27.93
C LYS A 336 0.62 18.66 27.25
N LYS A 337 1.03 18.66 25.97
CA LYS A 337 1.32 19.85 25.17
C LYS A 337 0.43 19.88 23.93
N ARG A 338 0.18 21.07 23.39
CA ARG A 338 -0.39 21.21 22.04
C ARG A 338 0.70 21.08 20.98
N LEU A 339 0.31 20.74 19.75
CA LEU A 339 1.27 20.62 18.65
C LEU A 339 1.98 21.95 18.37
N GLU A 340 1.27 23.08 18.50
CA GLU A 340 1.83 24.43 18.33
C GLU A 340 2.89 24.80 19.39
N GLU A 341 2.91 24.13 20.54
CA GLU A 341 3.89 24.34 21.62
C GLU A 341 5.19 23.56 21.37
N VAL A 342 5.20 22.65 20.39
CA VAL A 342 6.39 21.92 19.95
C VAL A 342 7.09 22.73 18.86
N GLN A 343 8.14 23.47 19.24
CA GLN A 343 8.81 24.43 18.33
C GLN A 343 9.32 23.82 17.01
N SER A 344 9.98 22.66 17.07
CA SER A 344 10.53 21.94 15.92
C SER A 344 11.00 20.54 16.35
N SER A 345 11.17 19.62 15.39
CA SER A 345 11.75 18.31 15.66
C SER A 345 13.28 18.29 15.45
N LYS A 346 13.92 17.18 15.84
CA LYS A 346 15.33 16.89 15.50
C LYS A 346 15.52 16.26 14.10
N GLY A 347 14.46 16.20 13.30
CA GLY A 347 14.43 15.58 11.96
C GLY A 347 13.19 14.72 11.69
N CYS A 348 12.50 14.26 12.74
CA CYS A 348 11.22 13.56 12.65
C CYS A 348 10.09 14.39 12.01
N VAL A 349 9.06 13.72 11.52
CA VAL A 349 7.77 14.33 11.19
C VAL A 349 6.82 14.14 12.38
N VAL A 350 6.36 15.23 12.99
CA VAL A 350 5.52 15.20 14.20
C VAL A 350 4.11 15.68 13.87
N MET A 351 3.07 15.09 14.45
CA MET A 351 1.68 15.51 14.25
C MET A 351 0.83 15.29 15.51
N SER A 352 -0.42 15.75 15.49
CA SER A 352 -1.35 15.49 16.60
C SER A 352 -1.59 14.00 16.78
N ASN A 353 -1.81 13.57 18.02
CA ASN A 353 -2.06 12.17 18.33
C ASN A 353 -3.31 11.62 17.63
N ASP A 354 -4.32 12.46 17.40
CA ASP A 354 -5.55 12.04 16.69
C ASP A 354 -5.36 11.99 15.17
N HIS A 355 -4.60 12.91 14.57
CA HIS A 355 -4.23 12.82 13.16
C HIS A 355 -3.37 11.58 12.90
N LEU A 356 -2.43 11.25 13.80
CA LEU A 356 -1.62 10.03 13.68
C LEU A 356 -2.47 8.77 13.86
N ARG A 357 -3.44 8.79 14.78
CA ARG A 357 -4.36 7.67 14.99
C ARG A 357 -5.18 7.40 13.75
N GLU A 358 -5.73 8.44 13.12
CA GLU A 358 -6.44 8.29 11.85
C GLU A 358 -5.50 7.83 10.72
N LEU A 359 -4.33 8.46 10.58
CA LEU A 359 -3.33 8.11 9.57
C LEU A 359 -2.84 6.67 9.69
N SER A 360 -2.75 6.11 10.91
CA SER A 360 -2.36 4.72 11.15
C SER A 360 -3.27 3.72 10.42
N THR A 361 -4.57 4.01 10.32
CA THR A 361 -5.55 3.19 9.58
C THR A 361 -5.36 3.22 8.07
N MET A 362 -4.57 4.18 7.58
CA MET A 362 -4.32 4.43 6.17
C MET A 362 -2.95 3.92 5.68
N ILE A 363 -2.02 3.68 6.59
CA ILE A 363 -0.67 3.19 6.34
C ILE A 363 -0.68 1.66 6.14
N LYS A 364 0.02 1.19 5.10
CA LYS A 364 0.48 -0.20 4.98
C LYS A 364 2.00 -0.21 5.19
N LEU A 365 2.47 -0.84 6.27
CA LEU A 365 3.91 -0.95 6.54
C LEU A 365 4.65 -1.58 5.36
N GLY A 366 5.88 -1.12 5.14
CA GLY A 366 6.74 -1.50 4.03
C GLY A 366 6.21 -1.13 2.63
N THR A 367 4.96 -0.64 2.49
CA THR A 367 4.25 -0.58 1.19
C THR A 367 3.77 0.83 0.84
N THR A 368 3.18 1.57 1.78
CA THR A 368 2.78 2.98 1.57
C THR A 368 4.03 3.86 1.51
N PRO A 369 4.34 4.52 0.38
CA PRO A 369 5.45 5.44 0.30
C PRO A 369 5.13 6.73 1.06
N MET A 370 6.13 7.24 1.76
CA MET A 370 6.19 8.56 2.38
C MET A 370 7.19 9.40 1.60
N VAL A 371 6.68 10.24 0.71
CA VAL A 371 7.44 11.24 -0.02
C VAL A 371 7.65 12.44 0.88
N ILE A 372 8.88 12.97 0.91
CA ILE A 372 9.18 14.22 1.60
C ILE A 372 9.89 15.15 0.61
N VAL A 373 9.42 16.39 0.53
CA VAL A 373 9.96 17.45 -0.33
C VAL A 373 10.03 18.76 0.45
N ASP A 374 10.94 19.67 0.08
CA ASP A 374 10.87 21.07 0.54
C ASP A 374 9.50 21.69 0.18
N LYS A 375 9.25 21.85 -1.12
CA LYS A 375 8.02 22.39 -1.71
C LYS A 375 7.48 21.45 -2.79
N VAL A 376 6.17 21.24 -2.85
CA VAL A 376 5.55 20.38 -3.87
C VAL A 376 5.69 21.03 -5.25
N ALA A 377 6.21 20.27 -6.20
CA ALA A 377 6.28 20.68 -7.59
C ALA A 377 5.16 20.05 -8.43
N PHE A 378 4.93 20.64 -9.60
CA PHE A 378 4.03 20.12 -10.62
C PHE A 378 4.76 20.00 -11.96
N ARG A 379 4.28 19.13 -12.84
CA ARG A 379 4.80 18.88 -14.20
C ARG A 379 3.65 18.69 -15.18
N SER A 380 3.86 18.96 -16.47
CA SER A 380 2.84 18.71 -17.49
C SER A 380 2.51 17.22 -17.57
N ALA A 381 1.22 16.88 -17.70
CA ALA A 381 0.77 15.49 -17.80
C ALA A 381 1.42 14.74 -18.98
N GLU A 382 1.73 15.45 -20.06
CA GLU A 382 2.41 14.92 -21.24
C GLU A 382 3.87 14.53 -20.98
N SER A 383 4.68 15.43 -20.39
CA SER A 383 6.07 15.13 -20.05
C SER A 383 6.17 13.95 -19.07
N GLN A 384 5.25 13.91 -18.10
CA GLN A 384 5.11 12.81 -17.15
C GLN A 384 4.78 11.49 -17.85
N LYS A 385 3.83 11.50 -18.81
CA LYS A 385 3.46 10.31 -19.61
C LYS A 385 4.64 9.80 -20.46
N LYS A 386 5.44 10.70 -21.04
CA LYS A 386 6.64 10.32 -21.81
C LYS A 386 7.67 9.60 -20.92
N VAL A 387 8.01 10.16 -19.76
CA VAL A 387 8.95 9.51 -18.82
C VAL A 387 8.40 8.20 -18.28
N ALA A 388 7.09 8.12 -18.01
CA ALA A 388 6.45 6.87 -17.62
C ALA A 388 6.64 5.79 -18.70
N GLN A 389 6.41 6.11 -19.98
CA GLN A 389 6.60 5.18 -21.09
C GLN A 389 8.06 4.73 -21.23
N GLU A 390 9.03 5.65 -21.17
CA GLU A 390 10.46 5.31 -21.17
C GLU A 390 10.82 4.26 -20.10
N LEU A 391 10.26 4.39 -18.89
CA LEU A 391 10.50 3.47 -17.78
C LEU A 391 9.75 2.14 -17.93
N LEU A 392 8.57 2.14 -18.56
CA LEU A 392 7.86 0.90 -18.93
C LEU A 392 8.66 0.09 -19.94
N ASP A 393 9.11 0.74 -21.01
CA ASP A 393 9.88 0.14 -22.11
C ASP A 393 11.25 -0.36 -21.63
N PHE A 394 11.92 0.42 -20.77
CA PHE A 394 13.13 0.00 -20.06
C PHE A 394 12.87 -1.28 -19.24
N THR A 395 11.81 -1.32 -18.44
CA THR A 395 11.50 -2.48 -17.59
C THR A 395 11.24 -3.73 -18.43
N ALA A 396 10.47 -3.60 -19.52
CA ALA A 396 10.16 -4.71 -20.42
C ALA A 396 11.41 -5.24 -21.11
N SER A 397 12.28 -4.34 -21.60
CA SER A 397 13.54 -4.69 -22.25
C SER A 397 14.52 -5.37 -21.28
N TRP A 398 14.64 -4.86 -20.06
CA TRP A 398 15.42 -5.46 -18.97
C TRP A 398 14.90 -6.86 -18.63
N GLN A 399 13.59 -7.01 -18.41
CA GLN A 399 12.96 -8.30 -18.12
C GLN A 399 13.27 -9.31 -19.23
N LYS A 400 13.02 -8.93 -20.48
CA LYS A 400 13.24 -9.80 -21.65
C LYS A 400 14.70 -10.22 -21.78
N SER A 401 15.65 -9.30 -21.59
CA SER A 401 17.09 -9.63 -21.61
C SER A 401 17.51 -10.65 -20.55
N TRP A 402 16.84 -10.65 -19.38
CA TRP A 402 17.11 -11.63 -18.33
C TRP A 402 16.45 -13.00 -18.64
N GLU A 403 15.25 -13.00 -19.22
CA GLU A 403 14.55 -14.22 -19.66
C GLU A 403 15.27 -14.92 -20.82
N ASP A 404 15.90 -14.15 -21.72
CA ASP A 404 16.73 -14.64 -22.83
C ASP A 404 18.04 -15.32 -22.35
N VAL A 405 18.40 -15.22 -21.06
CA VAL A 405 19.64 -15.75 -20.44
C VAL A 405 20.95 -15.14 -21.01
N ASP A 406 20.86 -14.16 -21.91
CA ASP A 406 21.99 -13.39 -22.45
C ASP A 406 22.51 -12.39 -21.40
N MET A 407 23.53 -12.81 -20.64
CA MET A 407 24.14 -11.95 -19.61
C MET A 407 24.86 -10.73 -20.20
N LYS A 408 25.39 -10.80 -21.43
CA LYS A 408 26.05 -9.65 -22.07
C LYS A 408 25.04 -8.57 -22.42
N LYS A 409 23.83 -8.94 -22.85
CA LYS A 409 22.71 -8.02 -23.09
C LYS A 409 22.09 -7.52 -21.78
N PHE A 410 21.90 -8.41 -20.80
CA PHE A 410 21.36 -8.07 -19.47
C PHE A 410 22.23 -7.07 -18.69
N LEU A 411 23.56 -7.23 -18.71
CA LEU A 411 24.46 -6.35 -17.97
C LEU A 411 24.56 -4.93 -18.55
N ARG A 412 24.17 -4.70 -19.82
CA ARG A 412 24.09 -3.36 -20.43
C ARG A 412 23.04 -2.45 -19.79
N PHE A 413 22.05 -3.02 -19.07
CA PHE A 413 21.04 -2.26 -18.35
C PHE A 413 21.55 -1.65 -17.04
N TYR A 414 22.78 -1.98 -16.61
CA TYR A 414 23.38 -1.51 -15.37
C TYR A 414 24.38 -0.38 -15.65
N ASP A 415 24.49 0.57 -14.71
CA ASP A 415 25.47 1.65 -14.77
C ASP A 415 26.82 1.18 -14.20
N LYS A 416 27.92 1.80 -14.62
CA LYS A 416 29.26 1.52 -14.04
C LYS A 416 29.30 1.82 -12.53
N ASP A 417 28.50 2.78 -12.07
CA ASP A 417 28.39 3.18 -10.66
C ASP A 417 27.39 2.29 -9.89
N PHE A 418 26.98 1.14 -10.44
CA PHE A 418 26.02 0.23 -9.81
C PHE A 418 26.54 -0.35 -8.49
N THR A 419 25.67 -0.38 -7.49
CA THR A 419 25.89 -1.08 -6.22
C THR A 419 24.65 -1.85 -5.77
N THR A 420 24.84 -3.05 -5.27
CA THR A 420 23.82 -3.81 -4.52
C THR A 420 23.55 -3.18 -3.15
N ALA A 421 22.41 -3.50 -2.54
CA ALA A 421 22.08 -3.03 -1.18
C ALA A 421 23.06 -3.52 -0.09
N ASP A 422 23.78 -4.63 -0.33
CA ASP A 422 24.86 -5.15 0.52
C ASP A 422 26.27 -4.68 0.07
N GLY A 423 26.34 -3.60 -0.71
CA GLY A 423 27.59 -2.87 -1.02
C GLY A 423 28.48 -3.48 -2.11
N LYS A 424 28.11 -4.63 -2.69
CA LYS A 424 28.85 -5.23 -3.82
C LYS A 424 28.65 -4.41 -5.10
N ASP A 425 29.75 -4.22 -5.82
CA ASP A 425 29.83 -3.51 -7.10
C ASP A 425 29.24 -4.29 -8.29
N LEU A 426 29.32 -3.68 -9.48
CA LEU A 426 28.88 -4.28 -10.74
C LEU A 426 29.66 -5.54 -11.10
N GLU A 427 30.98 -5.57 -10.88
CA GLU A 427 31.80 -6.70 -11.29
C GLU A 427 31.46 -7.96 -10.47
N THR A 428 31.45 -7.84 -9.14
CA THR A 428 31.06 -8.90 -8.21
C THR A 428 29.64 -9.40 -8.48
N PHE A 429 28.73 -8.47 -8.81
CA PHE A 429 27.36 -8.82 -9.20
C PHE A 429 27.31 -9.56 -10.54
N ALA A 430 28.04 -9.10 -11.55
CA ALA A 430 28.12 -9.70 -12.88
C ALA A 430 28.69 -11.12 -12.82
N GLN A 431 29.86 -11.31 -12.22
CA GLN A 431 30.50 -12.63 -12.05
C GLN A 431 29.55 -13.63 -11.39
N ARG A 432 28.84 -13.21 -10.32
CA ARG A 432 27.82 -14.04 -9.65
C ARG A 432 26.64 -14.37 -10.58
N LYS A 433 26.13 -13.38 -11.32
CA LYS A 433 24.99 -13.58 -12.26
C LYS A 433 25.36 -14.52 -13.39
N GLU A 434 26.55 -14.40 -13.96
CA GLU A 434 27.07 -15.27 -15.01
C GLU A 434 27.31 -16.71 -14.51
N LYS A 435 27.83 -16.88 -13.28
CA LYS A 435 27.95 -18.21 -12.68
C LYS A 435 26.57 -18.86 -12.51
N VAL A 436 25.58 -18.10 -12.03
CA VAL A 436 24.21 -18.59 -11.82
C VAL A 436 23.49 -18.86 -13.13
N SER A 437 23.72 -18.07 -14.20
CA SER A 437 23.02 -18.22 -15.48
C SER A 437 23.45 -19.45 -16.27
N LYS A 438 24.72 -19.89 -16.16
CA LYS A 438 25.26 -21.10 -16.82
C LYS A 438 24.45 -22.38 -16.53
N GLU A 439 23.82 -22.46 -15.36
CA GLU A 439 22.98 -23.60 -14.95
C GLU A 439 21.51 -23.49 -15.41
N LYS A 440 21.11 -22.37 -16.04
CA LYS A 440 19.70 -22.10 -16.34
C LYS A 440 19.38 -22.47 -17.78
N LYS A 441 18.49 -23.45 -17.94
CA LYS A 441 17.89 -23.83 -19.23
C LYS A 441 16.77 -22.88 -19.66
N PHE A 442 16.14 -22.20 -18.70
CA PHE A 442 15.18 -21.13 -18.95
C PHE A 442 15.10 -20.20 -17.74
N ILE A 443 14.68 -18.95 -17.98
CA ILE A 443 14.26 -18.00 -16.95
C ILE A 443 12.88 -17.46 -17.37
N ARG A 444 11.95 -17.38 -16.43
CA ARG A 444 10.63 -16.74 -16.60
C ARG A 444 10.40 -15.79 -15.44
N LEU A 445 10.01 -14.56 -15.76
CA LEU A 445 9.70 -13.51 -14.82
C LEU A 445 8.22 -13.12 -14.95
N LYS A 446 7.55 -12.92 -13.82
CA LYS A 446 6.29 -12.18 -13.79
C LYS A 446 6.49 -10.98 -12.88
N LEU A 447 6.49 -9.80 -13.48
CA LEU A 447 6.66 -8.53 -12.78
C LEU A 447 5.28 -7.90 -12.55
N ASP A 448 4.91 -7.81 -11.28
CA ASP A 448 3.70 -7.16 -10.80
C ASP A 448 4.11 -5.78 -10.26
N ARG A 449 4.00 -4.75 -11.11
CA ARG A 449 4.56 -3.41 -10.90
C ARG A 449 3.72 -2.64 -9.89
N ARG A 450 4.31 -2.32 -8.73
CA ARG A 450 3.63 -1.69 -7.59
C ARG A 450 3.79 -0.19 -7.54
N ALA A 451 4.98 0.31 -7.90
CA ALA A 451 5.21 1.73 -8.04
C ALA A 451 6.27 2.10 -9.08
N VAL A 452 6.14 3.30 -9.64
CA VAL A 452 7.20 3.99 -10.40
C VAL A 452 7.29 5.39 -9.83
N LEU A 453 8.46 5.75 -9.31
CA LEU A 453 8.67 6.90 -8.43
C LEU A 453 9.82 7.76 -8.95
N LEU A 454 9.65 9.08 -9.06
CA LEU A 454 10.70 10.03 -9.48
C LEU A 454 11.02 11.02 -8.36
N PRO A 455 11.95 10.76 -7.43
CA PRO A 455 12.20 11.64 -6.28
C PRO A 455 12.56 13.06 -6.73
N GLN A 456 11.86 14.07 -6.16
CA GLN A 456 11.89 15.43 -6.69
C GLN A 456 13.29 16.05 -6.71
N LYS A 457 14.13 15.76 -5.71
CA LYS A 457 15.50 16.29 -5.61
C LYS A 457 16.38 16.00 -6.84
N TYR A 458 16.09 14.94 -7.59
CA TYR A 458 16.82 14.58 -8.81
C TYR A 458 16.24 15.17 -10.10
N GLN A 459 15.18 15.98 -10.01
CA GLN A 459 14.58 16.69 -11.14
C GLN A 459 14.13 15.79 -12.32
N GLY A 460 13.87 14.50 -12.03
CA GLY A 460 13.47 13.50 -13.04
C GLY A 460 14.63 12.69 -13.64
N ASN A 461 15.87 12.88 -13.18
CA ASN A 461 17.05 12.12 -13.62
C ASN A 461 17.30 10.83 -12.83
N VAL A 462 16.51 10.56 -11.78
CA VAL A 462 16.54 9.30 -11.02
C VAL A 462 15.12 8.76 -10.91
N ALA A 463 14.98 7.44 -11.04
CA ALA A 463 13.73 6.72 -10.91
C ALA A 463 13.88 5.51 -9.97
N ILE A 464 12.82 5.20 -9.23
CA ILE A 464 12.70 3.97 -8.43
C ILE A 464 11.53 3.17 -8.98
N ILE A 465 11.80 1.96 -9.49
CA ILE A 465 10.77 1.05 -10.01
C ILE A 465 10.60 -0.07 -8.99
N ARG A 466 9.45 -0.12 -8.32
CA ARG A 466 9.13 -1.14 -7.31
C ARG A 466 8.12 -2.15 -7.85
N PHE A 467 8.42 -3.43 -7.71
CA PHE A 467 7.58 -4.52 -8.21
C PHE A 467 7.68 -5.79 -7.36
N ARG A 468 6.61 -6.59 -7.36
CA ARG A 468 6.62 -7.97 -6.89
C ARG A 468 7.08 -8.85 -8.05
N GLN A 469 8.30 -9.36 -7.94
CA GLN A 469 8.90 -10.29 -8.88
C GLN A 469 8.50 -11.72 -8.50
N GLN A 470 7.97 -12.48 -9.47
CA GLN A 470 7.92 -13.94 -9.40
C GLN A 470 8.96 -14.47 -10.39
N TYR A 471 9.94 -15.23 -9.90
CA TYR A 471 11.01 -15.83 -10.69
C TYR A 471 10.79 -17.35 -10.78
N ARG A 472 10.98 -17.93 -11.96
CA ARG A 472 11.02 -19.38 -12.16
C ARG A 472 12.08 -19.77 -13.19
N SER A 473 12.93 -20.72 -12.84
CA SER A 473 13.86 -21.42 -13.74
C SER A 473 13.64 -22.94 -13.69
N ASN A 474 14.50 -23.70 -14.36
CA ASN A 474 14.54 -25.17 -14.31
C ASN A 474 14.90 -25.74 -12.93
N ASN A 475 15.54 -24.96 -12.05
CA ASN A 475 16.05 -25.44 -10.76
C ASN A 475 15.80 -24.50 -9.58
N PHE A 476 15.03 -23.42 -9.77
CA PHE A 476 14.75 -22.45 -8.71
C PHE A 476 13.43 -21.71 -8.96
N SER A 477 12.72 -21.35 -7.89
CA SER A 477 11.59 -20.43 -7.94
C SER A 477 11.54 -19.56 -6.70
N SER A 478 11.22 -18.28 -6.85
CA SER A 478 11.08 -17.36 -5.72
C SER A 478 10.05 -16.27 -5.99
N VAL A 479 9.51 -15.70 -4.92
CA VAL A 479 8.73 -14.46 -4.94
C VAL A 479 9.43 -13.44 -4.05
N SER A 480 9.61 -12.21 -4.54
CA SER A 480 10.26 -11.14 -3.80
C SER A 480 9.71 -9.77 -4.21
N VAL A 481 9.59 -8.83 -3.28
CA VAL A 481 9.37 -7.42 -3.62
C VAL A 481 10.73 -6.75 -3.81
N LYS A 482 10.94 -6.15 -4.99
CA LYS A 482 12.19 -5.48 -5.36
C LYS A 482 11.97 -4.01 -5.69
N SER A 483 13.00 -3.22 -5.45
CA SER A 483 13.17 -1.88 -6.00
C SER A 483 14.41 -1.86 -6.89
N LEU A 484 14.26 -1.39 -8.13
CA LEU A 484 15.38 -0.97 -8.97
C LEU A 484 15.54 0.55 -8.83
N TYR A 485 16.78 1.01 -8.64
CA TYR A 485 17.14 2.43 -8.66
C TYR A 485 17.85 2.71 -9.98
N LEU A 486 17.32 3.65 -10.75
CA LEU A 486 17.80 3.97 -12.09
C LEU A 486 18.25 5.43 -12.15
N LYS A 487 19.26 5.71 -12.95
CA LYS A 487 19.74 7.05 -13.30
C LYS A 487 19.58 7.25 -14.80
N LYS A 488 19.19 8.45 -15.24
CA LYS A 488 19.17 8.84 -16.66
C LYS A 488 20.53 9.45 -17.00
N GLY A 489 21.27 8.78 -17.88
CA GLY A 489 22.53 9.24 -18.45
C GLY A 489 22.43 9.47 -19.96
N GLN A 490 23.57 9.70 -20.61
CA GLN A 490 23.64 9.89 -22.08
C GLN A 490 23.13 8.67 -22.86
N LYS A 491 23.24 7.47 -22.29
CA LYS A 491 22.78 6.20 -22.88
C LYS A 491 21.30 5.89 -22.56
N GLY A 492 20.56 6.85 -21.98
CA GLY A 492 19.23 6.64 -21.45
C GLY A 492 19.25 6.18 -19.99
N TRP A 493 18.23 5.41 -19.60
CA TRP A 493 18.11 4.88 -18.23
C TRP A 493 19.08 3.71 -18.00
N GLN A 494 19.75 3.68 -16.85
CA GLN A 494 20.60 2.57 -16.39
C GLN A 494 20.40 2.32 -14.88
N ILE A 495 20.48 1.07 -14.44
CA ILE A 495 20.32 0.65 -13.04
C ILE A 495 21.59 0.99 -12.25
N ILE A 496 21.45 1.86 -11.24
CA ILE A 496 22.49 2.21 -10.26
C ILE A 496 22.38 1.40 -8.96
N GLY A 497 21.30 0.62 -8.77
CA GLY A 497 21.18 -0.33 -7.67
C GLY A 497 19.93 -1.21 -7.68
N GLU A 498 20.00 -2.31 -6.92
CA GLU A 498 18.86 -3.16 -6.56
C GLU A 498 18.73 -3.25 -5.03
N SER A 499 17.51 -3.14 -4.50
CA SER A 499 17.20 -3.49 -3.11
C SER A 499 15.99 -4.42 -3.00
N VAL A 500 15.97 -5.19 -1.92
CA VAL A 500 14.81 -5.92 -1.42
C VAL A 500 14.51 -5.30 -0.06
N LEU A 501 13.38 -4.59 0.07
CA LEU A 501 12.90 -4.21 1.39
C LEU A 501 12.30 -5.46 2.05
N PRO A 502 12.56 -5.70 3.35
CA PRO A 502 11.86 -6.75 4.09
C PRO A 502 10.35 -6.53 3.99
N SER A 503 9.62 -7.63 3.78
CA SER A 503 8.18 -7.68 3.50
C SER A 503 7.35 -7.96 4.75
#